data_AF-A0AA96VLG9-F1
#
_entry.id   AF-A0AA96VLG9-F1
#
_cell.length_a   1.000
_cell.length_b   1.000
_cell.length_c   1.000
_cell.angle_alpha   90.00
_cell.angle_beta   90.00
_cell.angle_gamma   90.00
#
_symmetry.space_group_name_H-M   'P 1'
#
loop_
_entity.id
_entity.type
_entity.pdbx_description
1 polymer ?
#
loop_
_entity_poly.entity_id
_entity_poly.type
_entity_poly.pdbx_seq_one_letter_code
_entity_poly.pdbx_strand_id
1 'polypeptide(L)'
;MNTSKWTARDLAEIALVAAIYVALTLTPPLNAISFGAIQFRLSEMLNFLAFYNRKYIIAVTIGCMISNLIGFGVIDLFVGGFSTLIFVSLGVILFEKYKKDYLFGGLFNKAFFYFSFFFAATMFTIALELKFLYDLPFFLTWLTTAGGELLSLLVGAVVIDKLAKKINFER
;
A
#
# COMPACT_ATOMS: atom_id res chain seq x y z
N MET A 1 -4.85 24.14 -14.61
CA MET A 1 -5.33 22.97 -13.84
C MET A 1 -6.52 22.37 -14.57
N ASN A 2 -6.33 21.29 -15.32
CA ASN A 2 -7.45 20.59 -15.96
C ASN A 2 -8.25 19.89 -14.86
N THR A 3 -9.43 20.40 -14.56
CA THR A 3 -10.40 19.72 -13.71
C THR A 3 -11.00 18.57 -14.52
N SER A 4 -10.33 17.43 -14.55
CA SER A 4 -10.92 16.21 -15.11
C SER A 4 -12.16 15.89 -14.29
N LYS A 5 -13.34 16.06 -14.89
CA LYS A 5 -14.60 15.60 -14.31
C LYS A 5 -14.46 14.10 -14.12
N TRP A 6 -14.44 13.65 -12.88
CA TRP A 6 -14.42 12.23 -12.51
C TRP A 6 -15.61 11.56 -13.20
N THR A 7 -15.32 10.58 -14.05
CA THR A 7 -16.38 9.84 -14.74
C THR A 7 -16.90 8.72 -13.83
N ALA A 8 -18.12 8.23 -14.10
CA ALA A 8 -18.66 7.07 -13.37
C ALA A 8 -17.74 5.84 -13.49
N ARG A 9 -16.98 5.75 -14.59
CA ARG A 9 -15.96 4.71 -14.80
C ARG A 9 -14.78 4.87 -13.84
N ASP A 10 -14.27 6.08 -13.63
CA ASP A 10 -13.17 6.32 -12.70
C ASP A 10 -13.56 5.95 -11.26
N LEU A 11 -14.80 6.28 -10.88
CA LEU A 11 -15.35 5.89 -9.57
C LEU A 11 -15.50 4.37 -9.44
N ALA A 12 -15.96 3.69 -10.49
CA ALA A 12 -16.05 2.23 -10.50
C ALA A 12 -14.67 1.56 -10.41
N GLU A 13 -13.65 2.11 -11.08
CA GLU A 13 -12.27 1.61 -11.01
C GLU A 13 -11.65 1.82 -9.62
N ILE A 14 -11.89 2.99 -8.99
CA ILE A 14 -11.52 3.23 -7.59
C ILE A 14 -12.19 2.19 -6.67
N ALA A 15 -13.51 2.02 -6.80
CA ALA A 15 -14.27 1.11 -5.96
C ALA A 15 -13.80 -0.35 -6.13
N LEU A 16 -13.47 -0.75 -7.37
CA LEU A 16 -12.94 -2.08 -7.66
C LEU A 16 -11.58 -2.29 -6.99
N VAL A 17 -10.65 -1.35 -7.12
CA VAL A 17 -9.32 -1.46 -6.49
C VAL A 17 -9.42 -1.44 -4.96
N ALA A 18 -10.28 -0.59 -4.40
CA ALA A 18 -10.56 -0.58 -2.97
C ALA A 18 -11.15 -1.92 -2.50
N ALA A 19 -12.09 -2.50 -3.26
CA ALA A 19 -12.67 -3.80 -2.96
C ALA A 19 -11.62 -4.92 -3.04
N ILE A 20 -10.71 -4.89 -4.01
CA ILE A 20 -9.59 -5.84 -4.10
C ILE A 20 -8.66 -5.67 -2.89
N TYR A 21 -8.35 -4.43 -2.48
CA TYR A 21 -7.55 -4.18 -1.28
C TYR A 21 -8.19 -4.81 -0.04
N VAL A 22 -9.49 -4.57 0.16
CA VAL A 22 -10.25 -5.11 1.30
C VAL A 22 -10.31 -6.63 1.24
N ALA A 23 -10.58 -7.21 0.06
CA ALA A 23 -10.59 -8.64 -0.13
C ALA A 23 -9.22 -9.27 0.18
N LEU A 24 -8.12 -8.68 -0.30
CA LEU A 24 -6.76 -9.17 -0.01
C LEU A 24 -6.41 -9.09 1.48
N THR A 25 -6.95 -8.10 2.19
CA THR A 25 -6.67 -7.90 3.62
C THR A 25 -7.53 -8.81 4.50
N LEU A 26 -8.82 -8.97 4.19
CA LEU A 26 -9.79 -9.62 5.08
C LEU A 26 -10.09 -11.07 4.73
N THR A 27 -9.83 -11.53 3.50
CA THR A 27 -10.15 -12.91 3.07
C THR A 27 -9.27 -13.93 3.81
N PRO A 28 -9.82 -14.91 4.54
CA PRO A 28 -9.06 -16.02 5.08
C PRO A 28 -8.53 -16.90 3.93
N PRO A 29 -7.27 -17.36 3.92
CA PRO A 29 -6.25 -17.32 4.97
C PRO A 29 -5.32 -16.08 4.94
N LEU A 30 -5.49 -15.17 3.98
CA LEU A 30 -4.65 -13.98 3.82
C LEU A 30 -4.74 -13.02 5.01
N ASN A 31 -5.89 -13.00 5.68
CA ASN A 31 -6.11 -12.29 6.93
C ASN A 31 -5.13 -12.75 8.05
N ALA A 32 -4.91 -14.06 8.21
CA ALA A 32 -3.95 -14.61 9.18
C ALA A 32 -2.49 -14.29 8.83
N ILE A 33 -2.20 -14.06 7.55
CA ILE A 33 -0.88 -13.62 7.05
C ILE A 33 -0.73 -12.09 7.23
N SER A 34 -1.83 -11.34 7.10
CA SER A 34 -1.86 -9.88 7.23
C SER A 34 -1.82 -9.42 8.69
N PHE A 35 -2.37 -10.19 9.63
CA PHE A 35 -2.37 -9.93 11.08
C PHE A 35 -1.55 -10.93 11.90
N GLY A 36 -0.76 -11.78 11.24
CA GLY A 36 0.13 -12.74 11.90
C GLY A 36 1.35 -12.09 12.56
N ALA A 37 2.21 -12.90 13.19
CA ALA A 37 3.44 -12.44 13.85
C ALA A 37 4.43 -11.73 12.90
N ILE A 38 4.34 -12.01 11.60
CA ILE A 38 4.96 -11.22 10.53
C ILE A 38 3.80 -10.63 9.74
N GLN A 39 3.52 -9.34 9.93
CA GLN A 39 2.38 -8.67 9.27
C GLN A 39 2.68 -8.50 7.78
N PHE A 40 2.18 -9.43 6.97
CA PHE A 40 2.39 -9.42 5.53
C PHE A 40 1.11 -8.95 4.85
N ARG A 41 1.00 -7.64 4.63
CA ARG A 41 -0.15 -7.04 3.94
C ARG A 41 0.07 -7.08 2.44
N LEU A 42 -0.46 -8.13 1.80
CA LEU A 42 -0.49 -8.23 0.32
C LEU A 42 -1.22 -7.05 -0.31
N SER A 43 -2.21 -6.49 0.37
CA SER A 43 -3.01 -5.36 -0.09
C SER A 43 -2.20 -4.10 -0.37
N GLU A 44 -1.08 -3.89 0.32
CA GLU A 44 -0.20 -2.73 0.12
C GLU A 44 0.57 -2.77 -1.22
N MET A 45 0.62 -3.92 -1.91
CA MET A 45 1.14 -3.96 -3.28
C MET A 45 0.36 -3.05 -4.23
N LEU A 46 -0.92 -2.78 -3.92
CA LEU A 46 -1.77 -1.93 -4.73
C LEU A 46 -1.31 -0.46 -4.71
N ASN A 47 -0.47 -0.06 -3.74
CA ASN A 47 0.18 1.26 -3.73
C ASN A 47 0.99 1.51 -5.01
N PHE A 48 1.53 0.47 -5.65
CA PHE A 48 2.25 0.66 -6.91
C PHE A 48 1.34 1.11 -8.06
N LEU A 49 0.03 0.82 -8.02
CA LEU A 49 -0.90 1.34 -9.02
C LEU A 49 -0.97 2.88 -8.99
N ALA A 50 -0.72 3.49 -7.83
CA ALA A 50 -0.70 4.94 -7.68
C ALA A 50 0.40 5.64 -8.51
N PHE A 51 1.47 4.92 -8.88
CA PHE A 51 2.51 5.41 -9.81
C PHE A 51 2.06 5.45 -11.28
N TYR A 52 0.95 4.79 -11.61
CA TYR A 52 0.36 4.83 -12.96
C TYR A 52 -0.76 5.85 -13.05
N ASN A 53 -1.60 5.97 -12.01
CA ASN A 53 -2.63 7.00 -11.95
C ASN A 53 -2.87 7.45 -10.50
N ARG A 54 -2.88 8.77 -10.27
CA ARG A 54 -3.13 9.35 -8.94
C ARG A 54 -4.50 8.99 -8.36
N LYS A 55 -5.48 8.58 -9.19
CA LYS A 55 -6.78 8.09 -8.70
C LYS A 55 -6.67 6.86 -7.79
N TYR A 56 -5.65 6.03 -7.99
CA TYR A 56 -5.45 4.83 -7.17
C TYR A 56 -4.94 5.16 -5.75
N ILE A 57 -4.37 6.34 -5.50
CA ILE A 57 -4.05 6.80 -4.13
C ILE A 57 -5.33 6.81 -3.29
N ILE A 58 -6.42 7.36 -3.85
CA ILE A 58 -7.72 7.42 -3.19
C ILE A 58 -8.28 6.01 -3.00
N ALA A 59 -8.16 5.14 -4.00
CA ALA A 59 -8.62 3.76 -3.92
C ALA A 59 -7.96 2.97 -2.79
N VAL A 60 -6.62 3.04 -2.70
CA VAL A 60 -5.88 2.32 -1.67
C VAL A 60 -6.11 2.91 -0.28
N THR A 61 -6.21 4.25 -0.17
CA THR A 61 -6.57 4.90 1.10
C THR A 61 -7.94 4.43 1.59
N ILE A 62 -8.96 4.43 0.72
CA ILE A 62 -10.31 3.97 1.08
C ILE A 62 -10.29 2.48 1.45
N GLY A 63 -9.56 1.66 0.69
CA GLY A 63 -9.38 0.23 0.99
C GLY A 63 -8.75 -0.02 2.35
N CYS A 64 -7.70 0.74 2.69
CA CYS A 64 -7.03 0.71 4.00
C CYS A 64 -7.98 1.12 5.12
N MET A 65 -8.69 2.24 4.97
CA MET A 65 -9.67 2.70 5.96
C MET A 65 -10.77 1.66 6.23
N ILE A 66 -11.34 1.07 5.17
CA ILE A 66 -12.38 0.04 5.30
C ILE A 66 -11.82 -1.22 5.99
N SER A 67 -10.62 -1.65 5.62
CA SER A 67 -9.99 -2.84 6.21
C SER A 67 -9.69 -2.63 7.69
N ASN A 68 -9.20 -1.44 8.06
CA ASN A 68 -8.90 -1.10 9.46
C ASN A 68 -10.17 -0.97 10.31
N LEU A 69 -11.26 -0.44 9.75
CA LEU A 69 -12.56 -0.39 10.42
C LEU A 69 -13.06 -1.78 10.83
N ILE A 70 -12.82 -2.78 9.98
CA ILE A 70 -13.28 -4.16 10.21
C ILE A 70 -12.29 -4.93 11.10
N GLY A 71 -10.99 -4.65 11.00
CA GLY A 71 -9.92 -5.38 11.69
C GLY A 71 -9.56 -4.85 13.08
N PHE A 72 -9.04 -3.62 13.16
CA PHE A 72 -8.39 -3.08 14.37
C PHE A 72 -9.18 -1.96 15.07
N GLY A 73 -10.20 -1.40 14.41
CA GLY A 73 -11.15 -0.46 15.01
C GLY A 73 -11.06 0.97 14.44
N VAL A 74 -11.79 1.89 15.07
CA VAL A 74 -11.99 3.26 14.53
C VAL A 74 -10.74 4.12 14.64
N ILE A 75 -9.84 3.85 15.60
CA ILE A 75 -8.62 4.64 15.81
C ILE A 75 -7.63 4.38 14.66
N ASP A 76 -7.38 3.12 14.33
CA ASP A 76 -6.56 2.70 13.19
C ASP A 76 -7.15 3.12 11.82
N LEU A 77 -8.47 3.32 11.72
CA LEU A 77 -9.07 3.88 10.50
C LEU A 77 -8.55 5.30 10.24
N PHE A 78 -8.51 6.15 11.26
CA PHE A 78 -8.06 7.53 11.08
C PHE A 78 -6.54 7.59 10.99
N VAL A 79 -5.83 6.99 11.94
CA VAL A 79 -4.36 7.06 11.99
C VAL A 79 -3.75 6.33 10.79
N GLY A 80 -4.17 5.09 10.53
CA GLY A 80 -3.71 4.29 9.39
C GLY A 80 -4.13 4.87 8.05
N GLY A 81 -5.37 5.36 7.91
CA GLY A 81 -5.85 5.99 6.68
C GLY A 81 -5.11 7.27 6.33
N PHE A 82 -4.93 8.19 7.29
CA PHE A 82 -4.17 9.43 7.08
C PHE A 82 -2.69 9.16 6.82
N SER A 83 -2.10 8.23 7.57
CA SER A 83 -0.71 7.79 7.38
C SER A 83 -0.51 7.26 5.96
N THR A 84 -1.38 6.36 5.51
CA THR A 84 -1.34 5.79 4.15
C THR A 84 -1.50 6.87 3.09
N LEU A 85 -2.49 7.77 3.23
CA LEU A 85 -2.70 8.85 2.26
C LEU A 85 -1.45 9.71 2.10
N ILE A 86 -0.85 10.14 3.22
CA ILE A 86 0.32 11.01 3.21
C ILE A 86 1.54 10.27 2.64
N PHE A 87 1.84 9.07 3.14
CA PHE A 87 3.04 8.34 2.73
C PHE A 87 2.97 7.78 1.31
N VAL A 88 1.81 7.30 0.87
CA VAL A 88 1.62 6.87 -0.53
C VAL A 88 1.73 8.08 -1.46
N SER A 89 1.10 9.20 -1.13
CA SER A 89 1.19 10.42 -1.95
C SER A 89 2.63 10.94 -2.04
N LEU A 90 3.33 11.02 -0.90
CA LEU A 90 4.72 11.46 -0.85
C LEU A 90 5.65 10.50 -1.60
N GLY A 91 5.48 9.20 -1.39
CA GLY A 91 6.28 8.18 -2.06
C GLY A 91 6.08 8.21 -3.58
N VAL A 92 4.85 8.36 -4.05
CA VAL A 92 4.58 8.53 -5.49
C VAL A 92 5.27 9.79 -6.00
N ILE A 93 5.07 10.95 -5.37
CA ILE A 93 5.66 12.22 -5.85
C ILE A 93 7.19 12.17 -5.85
N LEU A 94 7.81 11.60 -4.82
CA LEU A 94 9.26 11.54 -4.66
C LEU A 94 9.91 10.55 -5.63
N PHE A 95 9.27 9.40 -5.85
CA PHE A 95 9.84 8.31 -6.63
C PHE A 95 9.34 8.23 -8.08
N GLU A 96 8.31 9.00 -8.47
CA GLU A 96 7.80 9.08 -9.84
C GLU A 96 8.91 9.42 -10.86
N LYS A 97 9.89 10.24 -10.46
CA LYS A 97 11.06 10.58 -11.29
C LYS A 97 11.92 9.37 -11.66
N TYR A 98 11.95 8.34 -10.82
CA TYR A 98 12.76 7.14 -11.01
C TYR A 98 12.02 6.00 -11.73
N LYS A 99 10.75 6.21 -12.13
CA LYS A 99 9.91 5.18 -12.79
C LYS A 99 10.51 4.66 -14.10
N LYS A 100 11.36 5.44 -14.76
CA LYS A 100 11.99 5.10 -16.05
C LYS A 100 13.26 4.26 -15.88
N ASP A 101 13.82 4.21 -14.68
CA ASP A 101 15.07 3.50 -14.42
C ASP A 101 14.79 2.13 -13.80
N TYR A 102 15.53 1.13 -14.25
CA TYR A 102 15.48 -0.22 -13.69
C TYR A 102 16.79 -0.56 -12.97
N LEU A 103 16.66 -1.28 -11.86
CA LEU A 103 17.73 -1.90 -11.08
C LEU A 103 17.82 -3.40 -11.43
N PHE A 104 18.99 -4.00 -11.16
CA PHE A 104 19.24 -5.43 -11.39
C PHE A 104 18.91 -5.92 -12.81
N GLY A 105 19.36 -5.20 -13.85
CA GLY A 105 19.21 -5.64 -15.24
C GLY A 105 17.76 -5.70 -15.76
N GLY A 106 16.82 -4.97 -15.14
CA GLY A 106 15.42 -4.93 -15.57
C GLY A 106 14.45 -5.68 -14.65
N LEU A 107 14.93 -6.28 -13.56
CA LEU A 107 14.09 -7.08 -12.66
C LEU A 107 13.24 -6.21 -11.71
N PHE A 108 13.78 -5.08 -11.24
CA PHE A 108 13.09 -4.17 -10.33
C PHE A 108 13.09 -2.74 -10.85
N ASN A 109 11.94 -2.08 -10.83
CA ASN A 109 11.87 -0.64 -11.09
C ASN A 109 12.52 0.12 -9.91
N LYS A 110 13.39 1.10 -10.18
CA LYS A 110 14.04 1.89 -9.11
C LYS A 110 13.02 2.59 -8.24
N ALA A 111 11.96 3.12 -8.84
CA ALA A 111 10.89 3.80 -8.10
C ALA A 111 10.21 2.84 -7.11
N PHE A 112 9.90 1.61 -7.55
CA PHE A 112 9.22 0.64 -6.70
C PHE A 112 10.12 0.10 -5.60
N PHE A 113 11.40 -0.09 -5.89
CA PHE A 113 12.39 -0.50 -4.89
C PHE A 113 12.54 0.57 -3.80
N TYR A 114 12.78 1.83 -4.16
CA TYR A 114 12.90 2.89 -3.17
C TYR A 114 11.59 3.16 -2.42
N PHE A 115 10.45 3.07 -3.10
CA PHE A 115 9.13 3.15 -2.46
C PHE A 115 8.95 2.04 -1.43
N SER A 116 9.36 0.81 -1.72
CA SER A 116 9.24 -0.33 -0.79
C SER A 116 9.99 -0.08 0.50
N PHE A 117 11.22 0.44 0.41
CA PHE A 117 12.02 0.79 1.60
C PHE A 117 11.45 2.00 2.34
N PHE A 118 11.00 3.02 1.61
CA PHE A 118 10.38 4.19 2.23
C PHE A 118 9.11 3.80 2.99
N PHE A 119 8.22 3.04 2.36
CA PHE A 119 6.96 2.63 2.96
C PHE A 119 7.17 1.67 4.14
N ALA A 120 8.10 0.71 4.01
CA ALA A 120 8.48 -0.15 5.15
C ALA A 120 9.03 0.66 6.33
N ALA A 121 9.79 1.73 6.10
CA ALA A 121 10.24 2.62 7.16
C ALA A 121 9.06 3.32 7.85
N THR A 122 8.03 3.72 7.11
CA THR A 122 6.84 4.40 7.64
C THR A 122 5.99 3.54 8.57
N MET A 123 6.19 2.22 8.59
CA MET A 123 5.53 1.30 9.53
C MET A 123 5.84 1.59 11.02
N PHE A 124 6.77 2.49 11.31
CA PHE A 124 6.98 2.97 12.68
C PHE A 124 5.72 3.63 13.29
N THR A 125 4.86 4.25 12.47
CA THR A 125 3.63 4.90 12.95
C THR A 125 2.65 3.88 13.50
N ILE A 126 2.43 2.80 12.76
CA ILE A 126 1.58 1.67 13.15
C ILE A 126 2.20 0.93 14.34
N ALA A 127 3.51 0.69 14.34
CA ALA A 127 4.17 0.05 15.48
C ALA A 127 4.07 0.87 16.77
N LEU A 128 4.08 2.21 16.67
CA LEU A 128 3.87 3.10 17.80
C LEU A 128 2.42 3.04 18.30
N GLU A 129 1.46 3.00 17.38
CA GLU A 129 0.03 2.83 17.70
C GLU A 129 -0.25 1.50 18.42
N LEU A 130 0.26 0.38 17.91
CA LEU A 130 0.12 -0.92 18.58
C LEU A 130 0.80 -0.95 19.96
N LYS A 131 1.92 -0.24 20.13
CA LYS A 131 2.56 -0.10 21.44
C LYS A 131 1.64 0.64 22.43
N PHE A 132 0.99 1.71 21.98
CA PHE A 132 0.07 2.50 22.84
C PHE A 132 -1.25 1.79 23.14
N LEU A 133 -1.76 0.98 22.21
CA LEU A 133 -3.06 0.30 22.35
C LEU A 133 -2.97 -1.07 23.02
N TYR A 134 -1.90 -1.82 22.76
CA TYR A 134 -1.77 -3.24 23.16
C TYR A 134 -0.52 -3.53 24.02
N ASP A 135 0.23 -2.50 24.44
CA ASP A 135 1.45 -2.62 25.27
C ASP A 135 2.53 -3.55 24.68
N LEU A 136 2.55 -3.70 23.36
CA LEU A 136 3.48 -4.57 22.65
C LEU A 136 4.89 -3.94 22.53
N PRO A 137 5.96 -4.74 22.47
CA PRO A 137 7.33 -4.24 22.35
C PRO A 137 7.57 -3.55 21.00
N PHE A 138 7.67 -2.22 21.03
CA PHE A 138 7.81 -1.34 19.86
C PHE A 138 8.81 -1.84 18.81
N PHE A 139 10.05 -2.14 19.22
CA PHE A 139 11.10 -2.53 18.27
C PHE A 139 10.81 -3.87 17.60
N LEU A 140 10.22 -4.83 18.32
CA LEU A 140 9.91 -6.14 17.79
C LEU A 140 8.73 -6.07 16.82
N THR A 141 7.67 -5.36 17.19
CA THR A 141 6.51 -5.09 16.33
C THR A 141 6.92 -4.31 15.09
N TRP A 142 7.74 -3.26 15.25
CA TRP A 142 8.24 -2.50 14.12
C TRP A 142 9.08 -3.35 13.16
N LEU A 143 10.03 -4.16 13.67
CA LEU A 143 10.89 -4.96 12.82
C LEU A 143 10.12 -6.06 12.09
N THR A 144 9.17 -6.72 12.77
CA THR A 144 8.32 -7.75 12.17
C THR A 144 7.34 -7.18 11.15
N THR A 145 6.70 -6.05 11.46
CA THR A 145 5.79 -5.35 10.54
C THR A 145 6.53 -4.73 9.36
N ALA A 146 7.63 -4.01 9.58
CA ALA A 146 8.44 -3.43 8.51
C ALA A 146 9.05 -4.52 7.62
N GLY A 147 9.49 -5.64 8.19
CA GLY A 147 10.01 -6.79 7.44
C GLY A 147 8.94 -7.45 6.57
N GLY A 148 7.75 -7.71 7.14
CA GLY A 148 6.61 -8.27 6.39
C GLY A 148 6.16 -7.35 5.25
N GLU A 149 6.09 -6.05 5.53
CA GLU A 149 5.72 -5.03 4.55
C GLU A 149 6.74 -4.92 3.42
N LEU A 150 8.03 -4.86 3.75
CA LEU A 150 9.09 -4.81 2.76
C LEU A 150 9.05 -6.03 1.83
N LEU A 151 8.86 -7.24 2.37
CA LEU A 151 8.72 -8.44 1.56
C LEU A 151 7.48 -8.37 0.66
N SER A 152 6.34 -7.92 1.19
CA SER A 152 5.09 -7.79 0.43
C SER A 152 5.25 -6.81 -0.74
N LEU A 153 5.86 -5.65 -0.48
CA LEU A 153 6.10 -4.63 -1.49
C LEU A 153 7.16 -5.05 -2.52
N LEU A 154 8.21 -5.78 -2.13
CA LEU A 154 9.17 -6.31 -3.10
C LEU A 154 8.52 -7.35 -4.03
N VAL A 155 7.67 -8.24 -3.51
CA VAL A 155 6.89 -9.16 -4.33
C VAL A 155 5.90 -8.40 -5.20
N GLY A 156 5.20 -7.43 -4.60
CA GLY A 156 4.26 -6.53 -5.26
C GLY A 156 4.88 -5.76 -6.42
N ALA A 157 6.10 -5.27 -6.26
CA ALA A 157 6.84 -4.54 -7.29
C ALA A 157 7.03 -5.40 -8.55
N VAL A 158 7.39 -6.68 -8.39
CA VAL A 158 7.56 -7.62 -9.51
C VAL A 158 6.20 -7.96 -10.15
N VAL A 159 5.18 -8.20 -9.33
CA VAL A 159 3.83 -8.57 -9.79
C VAL A 159 3.21 -7.41 -10.57
N ILE A 160 3.21 -6.20 -10.01
CA ILE A 160 2.62 -5.01 -10.62
C ILE A 160 3.40 -4.58 -11.85
N ASP A 161 4.73 -4.64 -11.86
CA ASP A 161 5.52 -4.33 -13.07
C ASP A 161 5.19 -5.28 -14.24
N LYS A 162 5.02 -6.58 -13.95
CA LYS A 162 4.57 -7.56 -14.96
C LYS A 162 3.13 -7.33 -15.40
N LEU A 163 2.24 -6.99 -14.47
CA LEU A 163 0.85 -6.67 -14.77
C LEU A 163 0.73 -5.40 -15.62
N ALA A 164 1.54 -4.37 -15.34
CA ALA A 164 1.53 -3.11 -16.08
C ALA A 164 2.01 -3.25 -17.53
N LYS A 165 2.82 -4.29 -17.82
CA LYS A 165 3.19 -4.66 -19.18
C LYS A 165 2.04 -5.30 -19.96
N LYS A 166 1.02 -5.83 -19.27
CA LYS A 166 -0.15 -6.51 -19.87
C LYS A 166 -1.43 -5.69 -19.80
N ILE A 167 -1.58 -4.83 -18.79
CA ILE A 167 -2.77 -4.02 -18.52
C ILE A 167 -2.35 -2.55 -18.52
N ASN A 168 -3.07 -1.73 -19.28
CA ASN A 168 -2.83 -0.30 -19.31
C ASN A 168 -3.53 0.39 -18.12
N PHE A 169 -2.76 0.66 -17.06
CA PHE A 169 -3.23 1.34 -15.86
C PHE A 169 -3.25 2.88 -15.97
N GLU A 170 -2.78 3.44 -17.10
CA GLU A 170 -2.70 4.91 -17.32
C GLU A 170 -3.99 5.49 -17.91
N ARG A 171 -5.01 4.65 -18.16
CA ARG A 171 -6.33 5.07 -18.70
C ARG A 171 -7.30 5.54 -17.62
#